data_AF-A0A929IUG4-F1
#
_entry.id   AF-A0A929IUG4-F1
#
_cell.length_a   1.000
_cell.length_b   1.000
_cell.length_c   1.000
_cell.angle_alpha   90.00
_cell.angle_beta   90.00
_cell.angle_gamma   90.00
#
_symmetry.space_group_name_H-M   'P 1'
#
loop_
_entity.id
_entity.type
_entity.pdbx_description
1 polymer ?
#
loop_
_entity_poly.entity_id
_entity_poly.type
_entity_poly.pdbx_seq_one_letter_code
_entity_poly.pdbx_strand_id
1 'polypeptide(L)'
;MKKAQKDINRKIDDAYNRLEELENEDDVLAEELDQLNKLRHRYHVLSELSDQLEKLEKLGGAELFWGDNYDRSSSQGEQKRIRDLVINYDSRVAELQGQQSAREDSVESLTAKINVLNEDTMNLQARKEARAEEFIIEREMRDIPYRPMSMPWNKQDEDQKQFRKILLIVLFFSILLGILIPMWDIPVPDRVEVVEIPERLAQLMVKKEPPPPPPKVQEKLEEKKPEKKDKKKEKKPEPEKAKKARKKAERSGLMAFKDDFADLIDDTPIALGSRAKISGKGSKAKKTTRSLVTSNVGTSSAGINTAALSRNTGGSGESMGGVEFSRVESSIGSDFFGEERPLSDGPGPSRTDEEIQIVFDRYKSALYRIYNRQLRKNPTLQGKMVLRLTIQPDGKVSACTVDSSDMDAPELDKKIAARVKKFNFGAKEGVPAITILYPIDFLPAT
;
A
#
# COMPACT_ATOMS: atom_id res chain seq x y z
N MET A 1 23.17 -21.41 -10.73
CA MET A 1 23.11 -20.02 -10.20
C MET A 1 24.32 -19.18 -10.63
N LYS A 2 25.43 -19.07 -9.87
CA LYS A 2 26.53 -18.13 -10.22
C LYS A 2 27.10 -18.29 -11.64
N LYS A 3 27.22 -19.53 -12.17
CA LYS A 3 27.60 -19.76 -13.58
C LYS A 3 26.52 -19.25 -14.55
N ALA A 4 25.29 -19.74 -14.44
CA ALA A 4 24.14 -19.32 -15.26
C ALA A 4 23.93 -17.78 -15.29
N GLN A 5 24.19 -17.08 -14.19
CA GLN A 5 24.18 -15.60 -14.18
C GLN A 5 25.22 -15.03 -15.15
N LYS A 6 26.49 -15.47 -15.07
CA LYS A 6 27.54 -15.07 -16.04
C LYS A 6 27.19 -15.48 -17.46
N ASP A 7 26.59 -16.65 -17.65
CA ASP A 7 26.17 -17.16 -18.96
C ASP A 7 25.02 -16.31 -19.58
N ILE A 8 24.16 -15.68 -18.76
CA ILE A 8 23.11 -14.74 -19.22
C ILE A 8 23.67 -13.33 -19.42
N ASN A 9 24.43 -12.81 -18.45
CA ASN A 9 25.09 -11.50 -18.57
C ASN A 9 25.91 -11.43 -19.87
N ARG A 10 26.73 -12.45 -20.16
CA ARG A 10 27.45 -12.53 -21.43
C ARG A 10 26.52 -12.47 -22.66
N LYS A 11 25.36 -13.12 -22.65
CA LYS A 11 24.41 -13.07 -23.78
C LYS A 11 23.76 -11.69 -23.95
N ILE A 12 23.67 -10.91 -22.87
CA ILE A 12 23.22 -9.52 -22.88
C ILE A 12 24.32 -8.65 -23.47
N ASP A 13 25.56 -8.80 -23.00
CA ASP A 13 26.75 -8.13 -23.55
C ASP A 13 26.92 -8.44 -25.06
N ASP A 14 26.90 -9.72 -25.45
CA ASP A 14 26.95 -10.21 -26.83
C ASP A 14 25.75 -9.71 -27.68
N ALA A 15 24.63 -9.28 -27.08
CA ALA A 15 23.48 -8.72 -27.79
C ALA A 15 23.54 -7.19 -27.93
N TYR A 16 24.01 -6.47 -26.90
CA TYR A 16 24.27 -5.03 -27.00
C TYR A 16 25.39 -4.73 -28.02
N ASN A 17 26.47 -5.52 -28.02
CA ASN A 17 27.55 -5.37 -29.01
C ASN A 17 27.02 -5.50 -30.46
N ARG A 18 26.02 -6.36 -30.72
CA ARG A 18 25.43 -6.50 -32.06
C ARG A 18 24.40 -5.42 -32.39
N LEU A 19 23.77 -4.79 -31.39
CA LEU A 19 22.97 -3.58 -31.60
C LEU A 19 23.87 -2.39 -31.97
N GLU A 20 24.98 -2.18 -31.25
CA GLU A 20 25.97 -1.15 -31.56
C GLU A 20 26.57 -1.35 -32.96
N GLU A 21 26.87 -2.59 -33.36
CA GLU A 21 27.32 -2.93 -34.71
C GLU A 21 26.28 -2.57 -35.78
N LEU A 22 24.99 -2.82 -35.53
CA LEU A 22 23.89 -2.45 -36.44
C LEU A 22 23.67 -0.92 -36.51
N GLU A 23 23.74 -0.21 -35.38
CA GLU A 23 23.59 1.24 -35.31
C GLU A 23 24.67 1.96 -36.14
N ASN A 24 25.93 1.52 -36.03
CA ASN A 24 27.03 2.00 -36.88
C ASN A 24 26.85 1.64 -38.37
N GLU A 25 26.26 0.47 -38.67
CA GLU A 25 25.91 0.08 -40.03
C GLU A 25 24.74 0.92 -40.62
N ASP A 26 23.82 1.41 -39.78
CA ASP A 26 22.59 2.14 -40.19
C ASP A 26 22.86 3.61 -40.51
N ASP A 27 23.77 4.29 -39.81
CA ASP A 27 24.24 5.63 -40.18
C ASP A 27 24.75 5.68 -41.63
N VAL A 28 25.42 4.63 -42.10
CA VAL A 28 25.94 4.53 -43.47
C VAL A 28 24.81 4.38 -44.50
N LEU A 29 23.78 3.56 -44.23
CA LEU A 29 22.62 3.46 -45.11
C LEU A 29 21.79 4.75 -45.11
N ALA A 30 21.69 5.44 -43.97
CA ALA A 30 21.02 6.72 -43.86
C ALA A 30 21.71 7.79 -44.72
N GLU A 31 23.06 7.81 -44.79
CA GLU A 31 23.77 8.72 -45.69
C GLU A 31 23.53 8.39 -47.17
N GLU A 32 23.60 7.11 -47.58
CA GLU A 32 23.27 6.70 -48.97
C GLU A 32 21.82 7.08 -49.34
N LEU A 33 20.86 6.84 -48.45
CA LEU A 33 19.46 7.20 -48.65
C LEU A 33 19.23 8.71 -48.73
N ASP A 34 19.95 9.53 -47.95
CA ASP A 34 19.90 10.99 -48.06
C ASP A 34 20.53 11.49 -49.39
N GLN A 35 21.64 10.89 -49.82
CA GLN A 35 22.23 11.17 -51.14
C GLN A 35 21.27 10.85 -52.30
N LEU A 36 20.53 9.73 -52.25
CA LEU A 36 19.50 9.40 -53.23
C LEU A 36 18.27 10.31 -53.11
N ASN A 37 17.81 10.65 -51.90
CA ASN A 37 16.68 11.55 -51.70
C ASN A 37 16.93 12.96 -52.29
N LYS A 38 18.18 13.47 -52.25
CA LYS A 38 18.58 14.72 -52.93
C LYS A 38 18.43 14.63 -54.46
N LEU A 39 18.53 13.43 -55.04
CA LEU A 39 18.37 13.18 -56.48
C LEU A 39 16.91 12.85 -56.86
N ARG A 40 16.08 12.38 -55.93
CA ARG A 40 14.70 11.93 -56.13
C ARG A 40 13.86 12.84 -57.03
N HIS A 41 13.88 14.16 -56.81
CA HIS A 41 13.09 15.09 -57.64
C HIS A 41 13.56 15.10 -59.11
N ARG A 42 14.87 14.95 -59.37
CA ARG A 42 15.42 14.90 -60.74
C ARG A 42 14.99 13.62 -61.45
N TYR A 43 15.07 12.48 -60.78
CA TYR A 43 14.63 11.19 -61.33
C TYR A 43 13.11 11.11 -61.51
N HIS A 44 12.33 11.72 -60.61
CA HIS A 44 10.87 11.81 -60.77
C HIS A 44 10.46 12.62 -62.01
N VAL A 45 11.06 13.79 -62.24
CA VAL A 45 10.82 14.59 -63.46
C VAL A 45 11.34 13.87 -64.72
N LEU A 46 12.47 13.15 -64.62
CA LEU A 46 12.99 12.33 -65.71
C LEU A 46 12.02 11.19 -66.08
N SER A 47 11.42 10.54 -65.08
CA SER A 47 10.36 9.55 -65.24
C SER A 47 9.14 10.16 -65.93
N GLU A 48 8.58 11.26 -65.41
CA GLU A 48 7.44 11.97 -66.02
C GLU A 48 7.71 12.35 -67.49
N LEU A 49 8.90 12.90 -67.79
CA LEU A 49 9.29 13.24 -69.16
C LEU A 49 9.36 12.01 -70.06
N SER A 50 9.90 10.89 -69.60
CA SER A 50 9.93 9.63 -70.37
C SER A 50 8.52 9.12 -70.68
N ASP A 51 7.61 9.25 -69.71
CA ASP A 51 6.20 8.88 -69.78
C ASP A 51 5.42 9.74 -70.80
N GLN A 52 5.68 11.06 -70.81
CA GLN A 52 5.09 11.99 -71.77
C GLN A 52 5.67 11.82 -73.18
N LEU A 53 6.98 11.54 -73.31
CA LEU A 53 7.60 11.24 -74.60
C LEU A 53 7.06 9.94 -75.22
N GLU A 54 6.79 8.92 -74.40
CA GLU A 54 6.16 7.68 -74.89
C GLU A 54 4.70 7.92 -75.33
N LYS A 55 3.94 8.74 -74.60
CA LYS A 55 2.59 9.18 -75.01
C LYS A 55 2.64 9.98 -76.31
N LEU A 56 3.62 10.86 -76.48
CA LEU A 56 3.86 11.64 -77.70
C LEU A 56 4.18 10.73 -78.91
N GLU A 57 5.05 9.73 -78.75
CA GLU A 57 5.36 8.77 -79.83
C GLU A 57 4.14 7.92 -80.21
N LYS A 58 3.34 7.48 -79.22
CA LYS A 58 2.08 6.75 -79.45
C LYS A 58 1.03 7.58 -80.21
N LEU A 59 1.07 8.91 -80.09
CA LEU A 59 0.22 9.85 -80.84
C LEU A 59 0.84 10.26 -82.19
N GLY A 60 2.01 9.75 -82.57
CA GLY A 60 2.73 10.14 -83.78
C GLY A 60 3.44 11.50 -83.71
N GLY A 61 3.35 12.21 -82.58
CA GLY A 61 3.87 13.57 -82.41
C GLY A 61 5.38 13.68 -82.18
N ALA A 62 6.15 12.60 -82.35
CA ALA A 62 7.58 12.56 -82.01
C ALA A 62 8.42 13.61 -82.76
N GLU A 63 8.04 13.91 -84.01
CA GLU A 63 8.68 14.94 -84.86
C GLU A 63 8.60 16.35 -84.23
N LEU A 64 7.55 16.65 -83.45
CA LEU A 64 7.38 17.94 -82.77
C LEU A 64 8.41 18.19 -81.64
N PHE A 65 9.04 17.13 -81.12
CA PHE A 65 10.04 17.21 -80.06
C PHE A 65 11.48 17.05 -80.58
N TRP A 66 11.68 16.13 -81.54
CA TRP A 66 13.01 15.83 -82.07
C TRP A 66 13.38 16.62 -83.35
N GLY A 67 12.40 17.21 -84.03
CA GLY A 67 12.57 17.96 -85.28
C GLY A 67 12.66 17.10 -86.54
N ASP A 68 12.47 17.74 -87.69
CA ASP A 68 12.25 17.12 -89.02
C ASP A 68 13.37 16.16 -89.51
N ASN A 69 14.56 16.20 -88.91
CA ASN A 69 15.74 15.43 -89.33
C ASN A 69 16.18 14.36 -88.30
N TYR A 70 15.32 13.96 -87.35
CA TYR A 70 15.72 13.00 -86.32
C TYR A 70 15.75 11.54 -86.82
N ASP A 71 16.76 10.78 -86.39
CA ASP A 71 16.76 9.32 -86.55
C ASP A 71 15.96 8.66 -85.42
N ARG A 72 14.96 7.85 -85.81
CA ARG A 72 14.11 7.09 -84.89
C ARG A 72 14.85 5.97 -84.15
N SER A 73 15.95 5.43 -84.69
CA SER A 73 16.74 4.44 -83.98
C SER A 73 17.50 5.09 -82.80
N SER A 74 18.06 6.28 -83.02
CA SER A 74 18.80 7.06 -82.04
C SER A 74 17.92 7.58 -80.90
N SER A 75 16.72 8.11 -81.21
CA SER A 75 15.82 8.60 -80.15
C SER A 75 15.27 7.47 -79.26
N GLN A 76 15.00 6.29 -79.83
CA GLN A 76 14.64 5.11 -79.05
C GLN A 76 15.83 4.56 -78.23
N GLY A 77 17.06 4.83 -78.65
CA GLY A 77 18.27 4.58 -77.85
C GLY A 77 18.32 5.44 -76.59
N GLU A 78 18.19 6.76 -76.73
CA GLU A 78 18.19 7.68 -75.57
C GLU A 78 16.95 7.50 -74.68
N GLN A 79 15.76 7.22 -75.23
CA GLN A 79 14.59 6.84 -74.42
C GLN A 79 14.85 5.58 -73.57
N LYS A 80 15.49 4.54 -74.13
CA LYS A 80 15.83 3.31 -73.38
C LYS A 80 16.80 3.65 -72.25
N ARG A 81 17.91 4.32 -72.57
CA ARG A 81 18.90 4.80 -71.59
C ARG A 81 18.25 5.61 -70.46
N ILE A 82 17.27 6.46 -70.75
CA ILE A 82 16.52 7.23 -69.75
C ILE A 82 15.67 6.30 -68.86
N ARG A 83 14.92 5.34 -69.44
CA ARG A 83 14.18 4.34 -68.65
C ARG A 83 15.13 3.50 -67.79
N ASP A 84 16.24 3.03 -68.35
CA ASP A 84 17.25 2.23 -67.66
C ASP A 84 17.85 3.00 -66.47
N LEU A 85 18.12 4.30 -66.62
CA LEU A 85 18.58 5.16 -65.53
C LEU A 85 17.54 5.33 -64.41
N VAL A 86 16.25 5.44 -64.73
CA VAL A 86 15.16 5.48 -63.75
C VAL A 86 15.02 4.13 -63.04
N ILE A 87 15.01 3.03 -63.78
CA ILE A 87 14.90 1.66 -63.24
C ILE A 87 16.08 1.33 -62.30
N ASN A 88 17.31 1.73 -62.66
CA ASN A 88 18.49 1.55 -61.81
C ASN A 88 18.44 2.41 -60.54
N TYR A 89 17.85 3.61 -60.60
CA TYR A 89 17.63 4.44 -59.42
C TYR A 89 16.54 3.84 -58.50
N ASP A 90 15.38 3.50 -59.05
CA ASP A 90 14.23 2.97 -58.27
C ASP A 90 14.55 1.61 -57.64
N SER A 91 15.30 0.74 -58.35
CA SER A 91 15.76 -0.54 -57.81
C SER A 91 16.78 -0.39 -56.67
N ARG A 92 17.73 0.57 -56.76
CA ARG A 92 18.66 0.85 -55.65
C ARG A 92 17.94 1.46 -54.43
N VAL A 93 16.94 2.33 -54.65
CA VAL A 93 16.10 2.84 -53.56
C VAL A 93 15.31 1.71 -52.89
N ALA A 94 14.71 0.80 -53.68
CA ALA A 94 13.98 -0.36 -53.14
C ALA A 94 14.91 -1.35 -52.41
N GLU A 95 16.13 -1.57 -52.90
CA GLU A 95 17.15 -2.38 -52.24
C GLU A 95 17.51 -1.81 -50.86
N LEU A 96 17.84 -0.52 -50.78
CA LEU A 96 18.21 0.15 -49.54
C LEU A 96 17.04 0.24 -48.54
N GLN A 97 15.81 0.48 -49.01
CA GLN A 97 14.61 0.42 -48.17
C GLN A 97 14.36 -0.99 -47.62
N GLY A 98 14.58 -2.03 -48.43
CA GLY A 98 14.48 -3.42 -47.98
C GLY A 98 15.56 -3.80 -46.96
N GLN A 99 16.79 -3.28 -47.12
CA GLN A 99 17.87 -3.42 -46.14
C GLN A 99 17.52 -2.71 -44.82
N GLN A 100 17.02 -1.48 -44.88
CA GLN A 100 16.56 -0.74 -43.71
C GLN A 100 15.47 -1.51 -42.95
N SER A 101 14.39 -1.95 -43.61
CA SER A 101 13.32 -2.70 -42.92
C SER A 101 13.80 -4.01 -42.32
N ALA A 102 14.68 -4.75 -43.00
CA ALA A 102 15.24 -5.99 -42.48
C ALA A 102 16.17 -5.78 -41.27
N ARG A 103 16.78 -4.58 -41.14
CA ARG A 103 17.54 -4.19 -39.95
C ARG A 103 16.67 -3.69 -38.82
N GLU A 104 15.62 -2.92 -39.09
CA GLU A 104 14.61 -2.53 -38.10
C GLU A 104 13.98 -3.77 -37.45
N ASP A 105 13.58 -4.77 -38.24
CA ASP A 105 13.16 -6.10 -37.78
C ASP A 105 14.22 -6.77 -36.88
N SER A 106 15.50 -6.67 -37.26
CA SER A 106 16.61 -7.27 -36.51
C SER A 106 16.86 -6.59 -35.17
N VAL A 107 16.75 -5.26 -35.12
CA VAL A 107 16.89 -4.42 -33.92
C VAL A 107 15.73 -4.67 -32.95
N GLU A 108 14.50 -4.79 -33.45
CA GLU A 108 13.36 -5.24 -32.63
C GLU A 108 13.60 -6.64 -32.07
N SER A 109 14.07 -7.60 -32.89
CA SER A 109 14.35 -8.97 -32.44
C SER A 109 15.44 -9.04 -31.36
N LEU A 110 16.48 -8.22 -31.46
CA LEU A 110 17.57 -8.13 -30.48
C LEU A 110 17.09 -7.44 -29.19
N THR A 111 16.26 -6.39 -29.31
CA THR A 111 15.65 -5.71 -28.16
C THR A 111 14.71 -6.64 -27.39
N ALA A 112 13.86 -7.40 -28.10
CA ALA A 112 13.01 -8.43 -27.50
C ALA A 112 13.83 -9.53 -26.81
N LYS A 113 14.92 -9.99 -27.43
CA LYS A 113 15.87 -10.95 -26.85
C LYS A 113 16.55 -10.41 -25.58
N ILE A 114 16.94 -9.13 -25.55
CA ILE A 114 17.52 -8.48 -24.36
C ILE A 114 16.48 -8.42 -23.22
N ASN A 115 15.22 -8.08 -23.53
CA ASN A 115 14.14 -8.07 -22.54
C ASN A 115 13.92 -9.46 -21.91
N VAL A 116 13.87 -10.52 -22.73
CA VAL A 116 13.77 -11.91 -22.23
C VAL A 116 14.99 -12.30 -21.38
N LEU A 117 16.20 -11.93 -21.77
CA LEU A 117 17.41 -12.19 -20.98
C LEU A 117 17.40 -11.42 -19.64
N ASN A 118 16.89 -10.19 -19.62
CA ASN A 118 16.71 -9.39 -18.41
C ASN A 118 15.70 -10.05 -17.46
N GLU A 119 14.53 -10.50 -17.96
CA GLU A 119 13.58 -11.30 -17.18
C GLU A 119 14.23 -12.56 -16.61
N ASP A 120 15.06 -13.26 -17.40
CA ASP A 120 15.83 -14.42 -16.94
C ASP A 120 16.81 -14.05 -15.80
N THR A 121 17.42 -12.86 -15.81
CA THR A 121 18.25 -12.41 -14.66
C THR A 121 17.43 -12.17 -13.39
N MET A 122 16.24 -11.57 -13.51
CA MET A 122 15.32 -11.34 -12.38
C MET A 122 14.79 -12.67 -11.83
N ASN A 123 14.40 -13.59 -12.71
CA ASN A 123 14.03 -14.96 -12.34
C ASN A 123 15.18 -15.70 -11.63
N LEU A 124 16.44 -15.47 -12.03
CA LEU A 124 17.59 -15.97 -11.28
C LEU A 124 17.87 -15.22 -9.97
N GLN A 125 17.40 -14.00 -9.76
CA GLN A 125 17.48 -13.28 -8.47
C GLN A 125 16.43 -13.80 -7.49
N ALA A 126 15.16 -13.85 -7.89
CA ALA A 126 14.08 -14.46 -7.10
C ALA A 126 14.39 -15.92 -6.68
N ARG A 127 14.98 -16.72 -7.60
CA ARG A 127 15.47 -18.09 -7.29
C ARG A 127 16.72 -18.15 -6.39
N LYS A 128 17.35 -17.02 -6.04
CA LYS A 128 18.37 -16.91 -4.98
C LYS A 128 17.73 -16.52 -3.67
N GLU A 129 16.87 -15.50 -3.65
CA GLU A 129 16.11 -15.06 -2.48
C GLU A 129 15.27 -16.20 -1.91
N ALA A 130 14.45 -16.87 -2.72
CA ALA A 130 13.62 -18.01 -2.27
C ALA A 130 14.45 -19.14 -1.63
N ARG A 131 15.68 -19.40 -2.10
CA ARG A 131 16.59 -20.40 -1.51
C ARG A 131 17.50 -19.87 -0.39
N ALA A 132 17.34 -18.61 -0.01
CA ALA A 132 17.87 -18.04 1.23
C ALA A 132 16.75 -17.96 2.30
N GLU A 133 15.49 -17.84 1.87
CA GLU A 133 14.28 -17.86 2.70
C GLU A 133 13.72 -19.28 2.93
N GLU A 134 14.10 -20.27 2.12
CA GLU A 134 13.80 -21.69 2.32
C GLU A 134 14.33 -22.17 3.68
N PHE A 135 13.43 -22.23 4.66
CA PHE A 135 13.72 -22.70 6.01
C PHE A 135 14.31 -24.12 5.98
N ILE A 136 15.50 -24.28 6.55
CA ILE A 136 16.13 -25.58 6.74
C ILE A 136 15.24 -26.39 7.69
N ILE A 137 14.64 -27.48 7.18
CA ILE A 137 13.77 -28.35 7.97
C ILE A 137 14.63 -29.25 8.86
N GLU A 138 15.06 -28.73 10.01
CA GLU A 138 15.87 -29.43 11.03
C GLU A 138 15.18 -30.67 11.63
N ARG A 139 13.88 -30.85 11.37
CA ARG A 139 13.05 -31.91 11.96
C ARG A 139 12.50 -32.81 10.86
N GLU A 140 13.07 -34.01 10.74
CA GLU A 140 12.51 -35.09 9.93
C GLU A 140 11.03 -35.28 10.26
N MET A 141 10.15 -35.06 9.28
CA MET A 141 8.73 -35.36 9.43
C MET A 141 8.57 -36.87 9.47
N ARG A 142 8.36 -37.41 10.67
CA ARG A 142 8.10 -38.84 10.87
C ARG A 142 6.78 -39.20 10.20
N ASP A 143 6.83 -40.09 9.20
CA ASP A 143 5.63 -40.62 8.56
C ASP A 143 4.66 -41.17 9.61
N ILE A 144 3.43 -40.65 9.59
CA ILE A 144 2.39 -41.08 10.53
C ILE A 144 1.90 -42.45 10.05
N PRO A 145 2.05 -43.53 10.85
CA PRO A 145 1.67 -44.87 10.40
C PRO A 145 0.16 -44.92 10.13
N TYR A 146 -0.20 -45.34 8.91
CA TYR A 146 -1.59 -45.43 8.47
C TYR A 146 -2.41 -46.30 9.43
N ARG A 147 -3.43 -45.71 10.04
CA ARG A 147 -4.45 -46.42 10.81
C ARG A 147 -5.70 -46.56 9.95
N PRO A 148 -6.23 -47.77 9.74
CA PRO A 148 -7.51 -47.94 9.05
C PRO A 148 -8.63 -47.27 9.84
N MET A 149 -9.55 -46.61 9.14
CA MET A 149 -10.70 -45.90 9.75
C MET A 149 -11.78 -46.90 10.20
N SER A 150 -11.57 -47.60 11.32
CA SER A 150 -12.60 -48.43 11.94
C SER A 150 -13.69 -47.56 12.57
N MET A 151 -14.96 -47.95 12.37
CA MET A 151 -16.10 -47.24 12.98
C MET A 151 -16.44 -47.82 14.36
N PRO A 152 -16.79 -47.02 15.38
CA PRO A 152 -16.90 -47.47 16.79
C PRO A 152 -17.92 -48.59 17.11
N TRP A 153 -18.74 -49.00 16.16
CA TRP A 153 -19.73 -50.07 16.28
C TRP A 153 -19.35 -51.34 15.51
N ASN A 154 -18.13 -51.43 14.97
CA ASN A 154 -17.63 -52.65 14.37
C ASN A 154 -17.55 -53.78 15.41
N LYS A 155 -17.85 -55.01 14.98
CA LYS A 155 -17.80 -56.22 15.84
C LYS A 155 -16.66 -57.16 15.48
N GLN A 156 -15.84 -56.81 14.48
CA GLN A 156 -14.79 -57.66 13.91
C GLN A 156 -13.37 -57.14 14.17
N ASP A 157 -13.16 -56.32 15.21
CA ASP A 157 -11.84 -55.78 15.53
C ASP A 157 -10.95 -56.77 16.31
N GLU A 158 -9.65 -56.76 16.03
CA GLU A 158 -8.63 -57.42 16.86
C GLU A 158 -8.69 -56.93 18.31
N ASP A 159 -9.08 -55.68 18.53
CA ASP A 159 -9.22 -55.06 19.85
C ASP A 159 -10.24 -55.81 20.73
N GLN A 160 -11.30 -56.40 20.17
CA GLN A 160 -12.20 -57.26 20.95
C GLN A 160 -11.52 -58.57 21.37
N LYS A 161 -10.60 -59.11 20.57
CA LYS A 161 -9.83 -60.31 20.92
C LYS A 161 -8.78 -59.98 21.99
N GLN A 162 -8.12 -58.83 21.87
CA GLN A 162 -7.16 -58.33 22.86
C GLN A 162 -7.85 -58.02 24.19
N PHE A 163 -8.97 -57.28 24.17
CA PHE A 163 -9.78 -56.98 25.35
C PHE A 163 -10.22 -58.26 26.09
N ARG A 164 -10.73 -59.27 25.37
CA ARG A 164 -11.12 -60.56 26.00
C ARG A 164 -9.93 -61.31 26.59
N LYS A 165 -8.76 -61.29 25.95
CA LYS A 165 -7.51 -61.85 26.52
C LYS A 165 -7.10 -61.12 27.80
N ILE A 166 -7.08 -59.79 27.79
CA ILE A 166 -6.71 -58.97 28.95
C ILE A 166 -7.71 -59.17 30.09
N LEU A 167 -9.01 -59.19 29.79
CA LEU A 167 -10.08 -59.46 30.77
C LEU A 167 -9.89 -60.83 31.44
N LEU A 168 -9.60 -61.88 30.68
CA LEU A 168 -9.32 -63.22 31.22
C LEU A 168 -8.05 -63.25 32.08
N ILE A 169 -6.99 -62.52 31.70
CA ILE A 169 -5.74 -62.42 32.48
C ILE A 169 -6.00 -61.68 33.81
N VAL A 170 -6.71 -60.54 33.78
CA VAL A 170 -7.05 -59.77 34.98
C VAL A 170 -8.00 -60.57 35.90
N LEU A 171 -8.98 -61.26 35.32
CA LEU A 171 -9.89 -62.13 36.07
C LEU A 171 -9.14 -63.30 36.72
N PHE A 172 -8.21 -63.95 36.00
CA PHE A 172 -7.32 -64.96 36.56
C PHE A 172 -6.49 -64.42 37.73
N PHE A 173 -5.85 -63.26 37.58
CA PHE A 173 -5.10 -62.64 38.68
C PHE A 173 -5.98 -62.23 39.87
N SER A 174 -7.22 -61.77 39.66
CA SER A 174 -8.15 -61.47 40.76
C SER A 174 -8.58 -62.72 41.54
N ILE A 175 -8.81 -63.84 40.84
CA ILE A 175 -9.13 -65.13 41.47
C ILE A 175 -7.90 -65.67 42.21
N LEU A 176 -6.71 -65.56 41.60
CA LEU A 176 -5.44 -65.92 42.24
C LEU A 176 -5.24 -65.14 43.54
N LEU A 177 -5.41 -63.82 43.53
CA LEU A 177 -5.27 -62.97 44.71
C LEU A 177 -6.33 -63.32 45.79
N GLY A 178 -7.57 -63.56 45.37
CA GLY A 178 -8.66 -63.97 46.27
C GLY A 178 -8.45 -65.33 46.94
N ILE A 179 -7.62 -66.21 46.35
CA ILE A 179 -7.19 -67.48 46.96
C ILE A 179 -5.92 -67.29 47.79
N LEU A 180 -4.99 -66.42 47.37
CA LEU A 180 -3.70 -66.22 48.04
C LEU A 180 -3.82 -65.44 49.34
N ILE A 181 -4.68 -64.41 49.40
CA ILE A 181 -4.90 -63.57 50.59
C ILE A 181 -5.31 -64.40 51.82
N PRO A 182 -6.34 -65.27 51.78
CA PRO A 182 -6.70 -66.11 52.93
C PRO A 182 -5.73 -67.27 53.19
N MET A 183 -4.68 -67.43 52.38
CA MET A 183 -3.58 -68.40 52.59
C MET A 183 -2.34 -67.74 53.22
N TRP A 184 -2.34 -66.41 53.42
CA TRP A 184 -1.30 -65.69 54.15
C TRP A 184 -1.80 -65.25 55.52
N ASP A 185 -1.44 -66.02 56.54
CA ASP A 185 -1.58 -65.61 57.94
C ASP A 185 -0.67 -64.40 58.22
N ILE A 186 -1.26 -63.20 58.24
CA ILE A 186 -0.56 -61.97 58.61
C ILE A 186 -0.44 -61.95 60.15
N PRO A 187 0.77 -62.04 60.73
CA PRO A 187 0.92 -61.95 62.18
C PRO A 187 0.54 -60.54 62.64
N VAL A 188 -0.43 -60.46 63.57
CA VAL A 188 -0.85 -59.20 64.17
C VAL A 188 0.31 -58.68 65.03
N PRO A 189 0.83 -57.45 64.80
CA PRO A 189 1.88 -56.90 65.64
C PRO A 189 1.30 -56.49 67.01
N ASP A 190 1.84 -57.05 68.09
CA ASP A 190 1.45 -56.68 69.45
C ASP A 190 1.71 -55.20 69.73
N ARG A 191 0.65 -54.46 70.05
CA ARG A 191 0.71 -53.01 70.34
C ARG A 191 0.53 -52.76 71.83
N VAL A 192 1.61 -52.92 72.59
CA VAL A 192 1.67 -52.56 74.01
C VAL A 192 2.92 -51.71 74.31
N GLU A 193 2.98 -50.52 73.72
CA GLU A 193 3.81 -49.45 74.28
C GLU A 193 3.07 -48.82 75.45
N VAL A 194 3.64 -48.94 76.66
CA VAL A 194 3.04 -48.41 77.89
C VAL A 194 3.25 -46.90 77.95
N VAL A 195 2.16 -46.14 77.85
CA VAL A 195 2.19 -44.69 78.07
C VAL A 195 2.21 -44.41 79.57
N GLU A 196 3.39 -44.12 80.12
CA GLU A 196 3.53 -43.62 81.49
C GLU A 196 2.97 -42.19 81.59
N ILE A 197 1.97 -42.00 82.45
CA ILE A 197 1.38 -40.68 82.74
C ILE A 197 1.85 -40.25 84.14
N PRO A 198 2.83 -39.32 84.27
CA PRO A 198 3.26 -38.82 85.56
C PRO A 198 2.21 -37.88 86.17
N GLU A 199 1.69 -38.24 87.35
CA GLU A 199 0.67 -37.46 88.06
C GLU A 199 1.17 -36.07 88.48
N ARG A 200 0.36 -35.04 88.27
CA ARG A 200 0.57 -33.70 88.86
C ARG A 200 -0.72 -33.08 89.39
N LEU A 201 -0.94 -33.31 90.69
CA LEU A 201 -1.52 -32.41 91.69
C LEU A 201 -2.61 -31.44 91.21
N ALA A 202 -3.88 -31.80 91.43
CA ALA A 202 -4.99 -30.87 91.36
C ALA A 202 -5.23 -30.17 92.70
N GLN A 203 -5.22 -28.82 92.71
CA GLN A 203 -5.88 -28.04 93.76
C GLN A 203 -6.29 -26.66 93.23
N LEU A 204 -7.59 -26.47 92.97
CA LEU A 204 -8.15 -25.15 92.65
C LEU A 204 -9.63 -25.10 93.06
N MET A 205 -9.90 -24.61 94.26
CA MET A 205 -11.25 -24.43 94.80
C MET A 205 -11.72 -22.99 94.60
N VAL A 206 -12.61 -22.77 93.62
CA VAL A 206 -13.41 -21.54 93.50
C VAL A 206 -14.87 -21.95 93.37
N LYS A 207 -15.77 -21.32 94.13
CA LYS A 207 -17.15 -21.80 94.30
C LYS A 207 -18.20 -20.75 93.93
N LYS A 208 -18.80 -20.96 92.75
CA LYS A 208 -20.19 -20.65 92.36
C LYS A 208 -20.64 -19.18 92.30
N GLU A 209 -21.20 -18.80 91.14
CA GLU A 209 -22.60 -18.33 91.04
C GLU A 209 -23.24 -18.72 89.69
N PRO A 210 -24.59 -18.80 89.57
CA PRO A 210 -25.28 -19.48 88.45
C PRO A 210 -25.86 -18.53 87.35
N PRO A 211 -26.31 -19.08 86.19
CA PRO A 211 -26.74 -18.32 84.99
C PRO A 211 -28.28 -18.24 84.82
N PRO A 212 -28.83 -17.80 83.66
CA PRO A 212 -28.70 -16.52 82.93
C PRO A 212 -30.11 -15.83 82.74
N PRO A 213 -30.29 -14.70 82.01
CA PRO A 213 -30.55 -14.79 80.55
C PRO A 213 -30.15 -13.55 79.68
N PRO A 214 -30.08 -13.69 78.34
CA PRO A 214 -30.02 -12.58 77.34
C PRO A 214 -31.42 -12.29 76.72
N PRO A 215 -31.60 -11.50 75.62
CA PRO A 215 -30.80 -10.43 74.99
C PRO A 215 -31.59 -9.10 74.76
N LYS A 216 -30.97 -8.03 74.19
CA LYS A 216 -31.50 -7.28 73.02
C LYS A 216 -30.57 -6.20 72.42
N VAL A 217 -31.01 -5.66 71.27
CA VAL A 217 -30.34 -4.75 70.31
C VAL A 217 -30.87 -3.29 70.48
N GLN A 218 -30.29 -2.31 69.75
CA GLN A 218 -30.71 -0.89 69.56
C GLN A 218 -30.08 0.14 70.55
N GLU A 219 -29.81 1.41 70.24
CA GLU A 219 -29.69 2.23 68.98
C GLU A 219 -29.10 3.64 69.36
N LYS A 220 -28.93 4.56 68.38
CA LYS A 220 -28.67 6.03 68.44
C LYS A 220 -27.20 6.48 68.63
N LEU A 221 -26.64 7.46 67.87
CA LEU A 221 -27.01 8.87 67.52
C LEU A 221 -26.82 9.85 68.69
N GLU A 222 -26.29 11.09 68.57
CA GLU A 222 -25.83 11.93 67.44
C GLU A 222 -24.83 13.03 67.94
N GLU A 223 -24.63 14.12 67.18
CA GLU A 223 -24.11 15.47 67.57
C GLU A 223 -22.57 15.72 67.70
N LYS A 224 -22.01 16.90 67.32
CA LYS A 224 -22.44 17.93 66.33
C LYS A 224 -21.29 18.87 65.86
N LYS A 225 -21.59 19.62 64.78
CA LYS A 225 -20.89 20.80 64.19
C LYS A 225 -20.90 22.05 65.11
N PRO A 226 -20.00 23.07 64.93
CA PRO A 226 -20.17 24.19 63.95
C PRO A 226 -18.79 24.75 63.41
N GLU A 227 -18.52 25.88 62.71
CA GLU A 227 -19.16 26.88 61.78
C GLU A 227 -18.03 27.74 61.09
N LYS A 228 -18.15 28.59 60.04
CA LYS A 228 -19.17 28.90 58.99
C LYS A 228 -18.46 29.17 57.61
N LYS A 229 -18.19 30.34 56.97
CA LYS A 229 -18.70 31.75 56.94
C LYS A 229 -18.22 32.52 55.66
N ASP A 230 -19.12 33.22 54.93
CA ASP A 230 -18.99 34.53 54.19
C ASP A 230 -17.82 34.88 53.18
N LYS A 231 -17.96 35.71 52.09
CA LYS A 231 -19.08 36.44 51.41
C LYS A 231 -18.71 37.11 50.03
N LYS A 232 -19.66 37.13 49.06
CA LYS A 232 -20.05 38.21 48.06
C LYS A 232 -19.01 38.81 47.04
N LYS A 233 -19.33 39.49 45.90
CA LYS A 233 -20.59 39.84 45.14
C LYS A 233 -20.34 40.23 43.64
N GLU A 234 -21.34 39.97 42.77
CA GLU A 234 -21.85 40.75 41.59
C GLU A 234 -20.98 41.67 40.67
N LYS A 235 -21.10 41.51 39.33
CA LYS A 235 -21.87 42.41 38.40
C LYS A 235 -21.89 41.96 36.92
N LYS A 236 -22.73 42.60 36.09
CA LYS A 236 -23.00 42.30 34.66
C LYS A 236 -23.31 43.60 33.87
N PRO A 237 -22.92 43.73 32.59
CA PRO A 237 -23.62 44.61 31.65
C PRO A 237 -23.91 43.97 30.25
N GLU A 238 -24.36 44.76 29.28
CA GLU A 238 -25.28 44.35 28.19
C GLU A 238 -24.68 44.13 26.77
N PRO A 239 -25.41 43.43 25.86
CA PRO A 239 -24.83 42.84 24.63
C PRO A 239 -24.91 43.71 23.34
N GLU A 240 -25.45 44.92 23.41
CA GLU A 240 -25.83 45.73 22.22
C GLU A 240 -24.66 46.10 21.30
N LYS A 241 -23.49 46.45 21.86
CA LYS A 241 -22.34 46.97 21.10
C LYS A 241 -21.74 45.93 20.13
N ALA A 242 -21.85 44.63 20.44
CA ALA A 242 -21.31 43.55 19.61
C ALA A 242 -22.06 43.38 18.26
N LYS A 243 -23.37 43.63 18.23
CA LYS A 243 -24.19 43.43 17.02
C LYS A 243 -23.88 44.44 15.91
N LYS A 244 -23.51 45.67 16.27
CA LYS A 244 -23.12 46.73 15.32
C LYS A 244 -21.71 46.52 14.76
N ALA A 245 -20.82 45.85 15.51
CA ALA A 245 -19.50 45.45 15.01
C ALA A 245 -19.59 44.33 13.94
N ARG A 246 -20.36 43.25 14.21
CA ARG A 246 -20.54 42.13 13.25
C ARG A 246 -20.99 42.59 11.87
N LYS A 247 -22.05 43.41 11.80
CA LYS A 247 -22.60 43.92 10.53
C LYS A 247 -21.65 44.81 9.71
N LYS A 248 -20.55 45.31 10.31
CA LYS A 248 -19.52 46.06 9.60
C LYS A 248 -18.44 45.14 9.02
N ALA A 249 -18.11 44.04 9.72
CA ALA A 249 -17.16 43.02 9.24
C ALA A 249 -17.74 42.11 8.15
N GLU A 250 -19.03 41.78 8.21
CA GLU A 250 -19.73 40.96 7.18
C GLU A 250 -19.64 41.57 5.76
N ARG A 251 -19.48 42.89 5.65
CA ARG A 251 -19.48 43.63 4.38
C ARG A 251 -18.10 43.79 3.74
N SER A 252 -17.00 43.53 4.46
CA SER A 252 -15.64 43.87 4.03
C SER A 252 -14.79 42.65 3.65
N GLY A 253 -15.35 41.73 2.84
CA GLY A 253 -14.58 40.64 2.20
C GLY A 253 -14.90 39.20 2.65
N LEU A 254 -15.95 38.96 3.43
CA LEU A 254 -16.22 37.64 4.00
C LEU A 254 -16.84 36.62 3.02
N MET A 255 -17.23 37.02 1.80
CA MET A 255 -17.85 36.11 0.81
C MET A 255 -16.95 34.92 0.46
N ALA A 256 -15.67 35.14 0.16
CA ALA A 256 -14.74 34.07 -0.21
C ALA A 256 -14.43 33.08 0.94
N PHE A 257 -14.58 33.52 2.20
CA PHE A 257 -14.38 32.68 3.38
C PHE A 257 -15.67 32.01 3.88
N LYS A 258 -16.85 32.43 3.42
CA LYS A 258 -18.12 31.84 3.85
C LYS A 258 -18.18 30.35 3.50
N ASP A 259 -17.70 29.99 2.31
CA ASP A 259 -17.74 28.61 1.82
C ASP A 259 -16.69 27.73 2.55
N ASP A 260 -15.49 28.26 2.80
CA ASP A 260 -14.48 27.64 3.69
C ASP A 260 -15.06 27.34 5.10
N PHE A 261 -15.91 28.23 5.64
CA PHE A 261 -16.57 28.01 6.93
C PHE A 261 -17.79 27.10 6.87
N ALA A 262 -18.45 26.96 5.71
CA ALA A 262 -19.57 26.03 5.54
C ALA A 262 -19.08 24.58 5.52
N ASP A 263 -18.05 24.28 4.70
CA ASP A 263 -17.41 22.96 4.66
C ASP A 263 -16.78 22.59 6.02
N LEU A 264 -16.34 23.57 6.84
CA LEU A 264 -15.85 23.33 8.20
C LEU A 264 -16.95 23.03 9.25
N ILE A 265 -18.22 23.21 8.93
CA ILE A 265 -19.36 23.03 9.84
C ILE A 265 -20.17 21.76 9.51
N ASP A 266 -20.27 21.39 8.24
CA ASP A 266 -20.99 20.18 7.80
C ASP A 266 -20.28 18.86 8.20
N ASP A 267 -18.99 18.92 8.55
CA ASP A 267 -18.14 17.77 8.93
C ASP A 267 -18.44 17.27 10.36
N THR A 268 -19.71 16.97 10.64
CA THR A 268 -20.14 16.39 11.92
C THR A 268 -19.62 14.96 12.08
N PRO A 269 -19.04 14.58 13.25
CA PRO A 269 -18.35 13.31 13.39
C PRO A 269 -19.32 12.12 13.41
N ILE A 270 -19.19 11.23 12.42
CA ILE A 270 -19.88 9.94 12.39
C ILE A 270 -19.38 9.09 13.56
N ALA A 271 -20.26 8.78 14.51
CA ALA A 271 -19.92 7.98 15.68
C ALA A 271 -19.74 6.50 15.30
N LEU A 272 -18.50 6.03 15.35
CA LEU A 272 -18.12 4.62 15.11
C LEU A 272 -17.99 3.84 16.44
N GLY A 273 -18.03 2.52 16.36
CA GLY A 273 -18.04 1.62 17.53
C GLY A 273 -19.43 1.49 18.17
N SER A 274 -19.49 1.12 19.45
CA SER A 274 -20.72 0.72 20.18
C SER A 274 -21.79 1.82 20.36
N ARG A 275 -21.57 3.02 19.82
CA ARG A 275 -22.54 4.13 19.81
C ARG A 275 -23.07 4.47 18.40
N ALA A 276 -22.71 3.69 17.38
CA ALA A 276 -23.20 3.86 16.02
C ALA A 276 -24.72 3.60 15.91
N LYS A 277 -25.52 4.65 15.69
CA LYS A 277 -26.95 4.52 15.42
C LYS A 277 -27.20 4.26 13.94
N ILE A 278 -27.28 3.00 13.56
CA ILE A 278 -27.62 2.57 12.20
C ILE A 278 -29.11 2.87 11.95
N SER A 279 -29.40 3.60 10.86
CA SER A 279 -30.76 3.79 10.36
C SER A 279 -30.88 3.07 9.01
N GLY A 280 -31.87 2.20 8.87
CA GLY A 280 -32.09 1.37 7.67
C GLY A 280 -32.51 2.14 6.40
N LYS A 281 -32.50 3.48 6.43
CA LYS A 281 -32.85 4.34 5.29
C LYS A 281 -31.59 4.96 4.70
N GLY A 282 -30.94 4.22 3.81
CA GLY A 282 -29.65 4.59 3.22
C GLY A 282 -29.64 6.00 2.62
N SER A 283 -28.72 6.84 3.08
CA SER A 283 -28.50 8.18 2.56
C SER A 283 -27.92 8.11 1.14
N LYS A 284 -28.60 8.72 0.16
CA LYS A 284 -28.04 8.86 -1.19
C LYS A 284 -26.73 9.64 -1.14
N ALA A 285 -25.65 9.08 -1.68
CA ALA A 285 -24.35 9.72 -1.71
C ALA A 285 -24.38 11.07 -2.45
N LYS A 286 -23.70 12.07 -1.87
CA LYS A 286 -23.56 13.43 -2.45
C LYS A 286 -22.73 13.34 -3.74
N LYS A 287 -23.37 13.46 -4.92
CA LYS A 287 -22.66 13.49 -6.21
C LYS A 287 -21.69 14.66 -6.24
N THR A 288 -20.39 14.37 -6.22
CA THR A 288 -19.33 15.40 -6.27
C THR A 288 -19.08 15.79 -7.72
N THR A 289 -19.74 16.85 -8.20
CA THR A 289 -19.45 17.45 -9.50
C THR A 289 -18.18 18.31 -9.40
N ARG A 290 -17.17 18.03 -10.24
CA ARG A 290 -16.00 18.90 -10.39
C ARG A 290 -16.32 19.99 -11.39
N SER A 291 -16.24 21.26 -11.00
CA SER A 291 -16.31 22.40 -11.92
C SER A 291 -15.00 22.50 -12.71
N LEU A 292 -14.97 21.91 -13.90
CA LEU A 292 -13.89 22.14 -14.87
C LEU A 292 -13.97 23.59 -15.34
N VAL A 293 -13.03 24.42 -14.91
CA VAL A 293 -12.84 25.78 -15.43
C VAL A 293 -12.13 25.66 -16.77
N THR A 294 -12.89 25.40 -17.83
CA THR A 294 -12.42 25.65 -19.19
C THR A 294 -12.26 27.16 -19.36
N SER A 295 -11.08 27.60 -19.82
CA SER A 295 -10.85 28.99 -20.16
C SER A 295 -11.80 29.42 -21.28
N ASN A 296 -12.39 30.62 -21.15
CA ASN A 296 -13.40 31.13 -22.08
C ASN A 296 -12.77 31.59 -23.41
N VAL A 297 -12.35 30.62 -24.22
CA VAL A 297 -11.64 30.79 -25.50
C VAL A 297 -12.52 30.30 -26.65
N GLY A 298 -12.71 31.15 -27.66
CA GLY A 298 -13.05 30.78 -29.04
C GLY A 298 -14.28 29.89 -29.28
N THR A 299 -15.42 30.49 -29.59
CA THR A 299 -16.65 29.79 -30.05
C THR A 299 -16.51 29.22 -31.48
N SER A 300 -15.56 28.32 -31.72
CA SER A 300 -15.29 27.80 -33.08
C SER A 300 -14.49 26.48 -33.16
N SER A 301 -15.03 25.37 -32.63
CA SER A 301 -14.82 23.99 -33.14
C SER A 301 -15.67 22.97 -32.38
N ALA A 302 -15.81 21.75 -32.92
CA ALA A 302 -16.70 20.72 -32.37
C ALA A 302 -16.23 20.21 -30.99
N GLY A 303 -17.12 20.22 -30.01
CA GLY A 303 -16.78 20.00 -28.60
C GLY A 303 -16.48 18.54 -28.23
N ILE A 304 -15.33 18.32 -27.59
CA ILE A 304 -14.99 17.05 -26.92
C ILE A 304 -15.86 16.89 -25.67
N ASN A 305 -16.75 15.90 -25.66
CA ASN A 305 -17.74 15.72 -24.60
C ASN A 305 -17.13 14.99 -23.37
N THR A 306 -16.25 15.68 -22.64
CA THR A 306 -15.47 15.13 -21.52
C THR A 306 -16.30 14.63 -20.34
N ALA A 307 -17.60 14.98 -20.26
CA ALA A 307 -18.52 14.47 -19.25
C ALA A 307 -18.62 12.94 -19.23
N ALA A 308 -18.54 12.29 -20.40
CA ALA A 308 -18.55 10.83 -20.52
C ALA A 308 -17.20 10.18 -20.14
N LEU A 309 -16.09 10.93 -20.26
CA LEU A 309 -14.74 10.45 -19.95
C LEU A 309 -14.39 10.56 -18.45
N SER A 310 -15.29 11.11 -17.63
CA SER A 310 -15.21 11.09 -16.16
C SER A 310 -15.45 9.69 -15.58
N ARG A 311 -14.65 8.70 -16.01
CA ARG A 311 -14.64 7.34 -15.47
C ARG A 311 -14.26 7.37 -13.99
N ASN A 312 -15.26 7.20 -13.13
CA ASN A 312 -15.06 7.03 -11.69
C ASN A 312 -14.58 5.58 -11.41
N THR A 313 -13.30 5.30 -11.68
CA THR A 313 -12.62 4.02 -11.43
C THR A 313 -12.46 3.81 -9.92
N GLY A 314 -13.57 3.40 -9.31
CA GLY A 314 -13.81 3.34 -7.87
C GLY A 314 -15.29 3.10 -7.60
N GLY A 315 -15.87 2.14 -8.33
CA GLY A 315 -17.27 1.71 -8.23
C GLY A 315 -17.32 0.27 -7.77
N SER A 316 -18.01 0.02 -6.65
CA SER A 316 -18.26 -1.32 -6.11
C SER A 316 -19.03 -2.20 -7.11
N GLY A 317 -18.66 -3.48 -7.19
CA GLY A 317 -19.47 -4.50 -7.86
C GLY A 317 -20.85 -4.67 -7.20
N GLU A 318 -21.74 -5.38 -7.88
CA GLU A 318 -23.11 -5.61 -7.42
C GLU A 318 -23.16 -6.48 -6.15
N SER A 319 -23.98 -6.04 -5.19
CA SER A 319 -24.56 -6.84 -4.09
C SER A 319 -23.68 -7.95 -3.47
N MET A 320 -22.57 -7.59 -2.81
CA MET A 320 -22.03 -8.44 -1.74
C MET A 320 -22.82 -8.23 -0.44
N GLY A 321 -23.54 -9.27 -0.01
CA GLY A 321 -24.11 -9.36 1.33
C GLY A 321 -23.15 -10.03 2.31
N GLY A 322 -23.25 -9.68 3.60
CA GLY A 322 -22.35 -10.16 4.64
C GLY A 322 -21.07 -9.31 4.75
N VAL A 323 -20.90 -8.63 5.89
CA VAL A 323 -19.70 -7.82 6.16
C VAL A 323 -18.68 -8.70 6.87
N GLU A 324 -17.90 -9.45 6.10
CA GLU A 324 -16.65 -10.04 6.59
C GLU A 324 -15.54 -8.97 6.53
N PHE A 325 -14.63 -8.96 7.51
CA PHE A 325 -13.62 -7.91 7.65
C PHE A 325 -12.47 -8.08 6.65
N SER A 326 -12.63 -7.57 5.43
CA SER A 326 -11.52 -7.43 4.49
C SER A 326 -10.50 -6.40 5.02
N ARG A 327 -9.35 -6.89 5.47
CA ARG A 327 -8.20 -6.07 5.84
C ARG A 327 -7.59 -5.48 4.57
N VAL A 328 -7.96 -4.24 4.24
CA VAL A 328 -7.35 -3.52 3.11
C VAL A 328 -5.96 -3.06 3.52
N GLU A 329 -4.94 -3.84 3.16
CA GLU A 329 -3.55 -3.43 3.29
C GLU A 329 -3.20 -2.45 2.16
N SER A 330 -2.79 -1.24 2.55
CA SER A 330 -2.32 -0.20 1.64
C SER A 330 -0.83 -0.39 1.39
N SER A 331 -0.47 -0.95 0.23
CA SER A 331 0.92 -1.04 -0.24
C SER A 331 1.59 0.32 -0.49
N ILE A 332 0.85 1.43 -0.42
CA ILE A 332 1.37 2.80 -0.51
C ILE A 332 1.93 3.25 0.85
N GLY A 333 3.13 2.77 1.19
CA GLY A 333 3.93 3.28 2.31
C GLY A 333 4.68 2.27 3.18
N SER A 334 4.88 1.02 2.74
CA SER A 334 5.52 -0.04 3.54
C SER A 334 7.05 -0.04 3.55
N ASP A 335 7.73 0.91 2.89
CA ASP A 335 9.19 0.92 2.71
C ASP A 335 9.99 1.43 3.94
N PHE A 336 9.31 1.90 4.98
CA PHE A 336 9.92 2.58 6.13
C PHE A 336 10.25 1.67 7.33
N PHE A 337 10.34 0.36 7.13
CA PHE A 337 10.75 -0.60 8.19
C PHE A 337 12.28 -0.67 8.42
N GLY A 338 13.09 0.05 7.65
CA GLY A 338 14.56 -0.06 7.68
C GLY A 338 15.33 0.96 8.53
N GLU A 339 14.73 2.09 8.96
CA GLU A 339 15.39 3.10 9.78
C GLU A 339 14.77 3.14 11.19
N GLU A 340 15.53 2.72 12.20
CA GLU A 340 15.09 2.72 13.60
C GLU A 340 14.76 4.15 14.08
N ARG A 341 13.51 4.40 14.45
CA ARG A 341 13.11 5.70 14.99
C ARG A 341 13.76 5.90 16.36
N PRO A 342 14.42 7.04 16.65
CA PRO A 342 15.05 7.26 17.95
C PRO A 342 13.99 7.24 19.05
N LEU A 343 14.07 6.25 19.94
CA LEU A 343 13.10 6.03 21.01
C LEU A 343 13.04 7.24 21.94
N SER A 344 11.83 7.60 22.39
CA SER A 344 11.68 8.40 23.60
C SER A 344 11.98 7.50 24.81
N ASP A 345 13.27 7.34 25.13
CA ASP A 345 13.70 6.52 26.26
C ASP A 345 13.19 7.11 27.59
N GLY A 346 12.19 6.47 28.17
CA GLY A 346 11.43 7.01 29.29
C GLY A 346 10.47 5.96 29.86
N PRO A 347 10.65 5.52 31.13
CA PRO A 347 9.85 4.45 31.71
C PRO A 347 8.43 4.92 32.05
N GLY A 348 7.47 4.64 31.17
CA GLY A 348 6.04 4.91 31.40
C GLY A 348 5.16 4.43 30.24
N PRO A 349 3.83 4.40 30.43
CA PRO A 349 2.90 4.07 29.35
C PRO A 349 2.90 5.18 28.28
N SER A 350 3.50 4.90 27.14
CA SER A 350 3.54 5.79 25.97
C SER A 350 2.31 5.60 25.06
N ARG A 351 2.17 6.46 24.04
CA ARG A 351 1.36 6.13 22.84
C ARG A 351 2.19 5.18 21.99
N THR A 352 1.58 4.12 21.47
CA THR A 352 2.30 3.21 20.57
C THR A 352 2.45 3.85 19.20
N ASP A 353 3.41 3.37 18.40
CA ASP A 353 3.75 4.02 17.15
C ASP A 353 2.65 3.84 16.08
N GLU A 354 1.95 2.71 16.09
CA GLU A 354 0.84 2.44 15.19
C GLU A 354 -0.31 3.43 15.42
N GLU A 355 -0.55 3.85 16.67
CA GLU A 355 -1.58 4.84 17.00
C GLU A 355 -1.21 6.24 16.49
N ILE A 356 0.08 6.58 16.54
CA ILE A 356 0.62 7.83 15.99
C ILE A 356 0.50 7.79 14.46
N GLN A 357 0.90 6.68 13.83
CA GLN A 357 0.81 6.46 12.39
C GLN A 357 -0.64 6.49 11.88
N ILE A 358 -1.60 5.82 12.53
CA ILE A 358 -3.03 5.84 12.18
C ILE A 358 -3.60 7.29 12.18
N VAL A 359 -3.10 8.17 13.05
CA VAL A 359 -3.50 9.58 13.08
C VAL A 359 -2.82 10.38 11.97
N PHE A 360 -1.55 10.11 11.66
CA PHE A 360 -0.88 10.72 10.51
C PHE A 360 -1.49 10.27 9.17
N ASP A 361 -1.77 8.99 8.96
CA ASP A 361 -2.43 8.46 7.76
C ASP A 361 -3.84 9.07 7.57
N ARG A 362 -4.61 9.23 8.65
CA ARG A 362 -5.91 9.94 8.62
C ARG A 362 -5.79 11.37 8.09
N TYR A 363 -4.69 12.07 8.39
CA TYR A 363 -4.46 13.45 7.94
C TYR A 363 -3.51 13.59 6.74
N LYS A 364 -2.97 12.47 6.22
CA LYS A 364 -2.04 12.40 5.07
C LYS A 364 -2.59 13.15 3.86
N SER A 365 -3.85 12.89 3.49
CA SER A 365 -4.57 13.60 2.43
C SER A 365 -4.56 15.13 2.58
N ALA A 366 -4.59 15.66 3.80
CA ALA A 366 -4.55 17.09 4.07
C ALA A 366 -3.12 17.67 4.02
N LEU A 367 -2.09 16.86 4.25
CA LEU A 367 -0.68 17.25 4.08
C LEU A 367 -0.31 17.27 2.59
N TYR A 368 -0.60 16.19 1.84
CA TYR A 368 -0.40 16.16 0.38
C TYR A 368 -1.23 17.23 -0.35
N ARG A 369 -2.40 17.66 0.16
CA ARG A 369 -3.16 18.82 -0.39
C ARG A 369 -2.43 20.17 -0.22
N ILE A 370 -1.47 20.29 0.70
CA ILE A 370 -0.59 21.46 0.83
C ILE A 370 0.62 21.30 -0.11
N TYR A 371 1.27 20.15 -0.10
CA TYR A 371 2.41 19.83 -0.98
C TYR A 371 2.06 19.91 -2.48
N ASN A 372 0.99 19.25 -2.93
CA ASN A 372 0.52 19.31 -4.33
C ASN A 372 0.02 20.70 -4.77
N ARG A 373 -0.15 21.64 -3.83
CA ARG A 373 -0.39 23.07 -4.12
C ARG A 373 0.92 23.83 -4.32
N GLN A 374 2.00 23.40 -3.67
CA GLN A 374 3.34 23.96 -3.83
C GLN A 374 4.06 23.36 -5.05
N LEU A 375 3.84 22.09 -5.40
CA LEU A 375 4.31 21.47 -6.66
C LEU A 375 3.84 22.26 -7.91
N ARG A 376 2.62 22.82 -7.87
CA ARG A 376 2.09 23.71 -8.93
C ARG A 376 2.74 25.10 -8.99
N LYS A 377 3.63 25.43 -8.04
CA LYS A 377 4.55 26.58 -8.14
C LYS A 377 5.95 26.11 -8.57
N ASN A 378 6.47 25.09 -7.89
CA ASN A 378 7.82 24.56 -8.05
C ASN A 378 7.72 23.04 -8.31
N PRO A 379 7.75 22.57 -9.56
CA PRO A 379 7.61 21.14 -9.88
C PRO A 379 8.75 20.25 -9.38
N THR A 380 9.88 20.83 -8.99
CA THR A 380 11.11 20.15 -8.54
C THR A 380 11.14 19.83 -7.04
N LEU A 381 10.07 20.13 -6.29
CA LEU A 381 10.03 19.83 -4.85
C LEU A 381 9.85 18.34 -4.60
N GLN A 382 10.79 17.75 -3.87
CA GLN A 382 10.83 16.37 -3.42
C GLN A 382 11.77 16.28 -2.19
N GLY A 383 11.74 15.17 -1.44
CA GLY A 383 12.68 14.92 -0.33
C GLY A 383 12.01 14.70 1.03
N LYS A 384 12.84 14.50 2.06
CA LYS A 384 12.39 14.21 3.44
C LYS A 384 12.28 15.49 4.27
N MET A 385 11.35 15.49 5.21
CA MET A 385 11.14 16.58 6.19
C MET A 385 10.83 15.98 7.56
N VAL A 386 11.64 16.30 8.57
CA VAL A 386 11.50 15.78 9.95
C VAL A 386 10.79 16.79 10.83
N LEU A 387 9.67 16.37 11.43
CA LEU A 387 8.90 17.18 12.38
C LEU A 387 9.18 16.76 13.81
N ARG A 388 9.57 17.72 14.65
CA ARG A 388 9.58 17.58 16.11
C ARG A 388 8.23 18.06 16.64
N LEU A 389 7.47 17.19 17.32
CA LEU A 389 6.18 17.56 17.91
C LEU A 389 5.95 17.00 19.32
N THR A 390 5.22 17.76 20.14
CA THR A 390 4.93 17.42 21.54
C THR A 390 3.42 17.18 21.74
N ILE A 391 3.04 15.92 21.96
CA ILE A 391 1.66 15.45 22.12
C ILE A 391 1.29 15.45 23.61
N GLN A 392 0.18 16.11 23.96
CA GLN A 392 -0.35 16.15 25.34
C GLN A 392 -1.21 14.91 25.67
N PRO A 393 -1.50 14.64 26.95
CA PRO A 393 -2.42 13.56 27.36
C PRO A 393 -3.80 13.66 26.67
N ASP A 394 -4.31 14.89 26.53
CA ASP A 394 -5.50 15.30 25.75
C ASP A 394 -5.50 14.89 24.27
N GLY A 395 -4.37 14.46 23.70
CA GLY A 395 -4.19 14.20 22.26
C GLY A 395 -3.86 15.43 21.42
N LYS A 396 -3.88 16.64 22.00
CA LYS A 396 -3.55 17.89 21.31
C LYS A 396 -2.04 18.03 21.12
N VAL A 397 -1.63 18.60 19.98
CA VAL A 397 -0.24 18.99 19.72
C VAL A 397 0.03 20.38 20.30
N SER A 398 0.91 20.45 21.29
CA SER A 398 1.25 21.71 21.99
C SER A 398 2.33 22.52 21.25
N ALA A 399 3.40 21.84 20.85
CA ALA A 399 4.49 22.34 20.03
C ALA A 399 4.64 21.47 18.76
N CYS A 400 4.97 22.11 17.65
CA CYS A 400 5.39 21.45 16.41
C CYS A 400 6.36 22.39 15.70
N THR A 401 7.56 21.90 15.40
CA THR A 401 8.64 22.61 14.70
C THR A 401 9.23 21.68 13.66
N VAL A 402 9.67 22.23 12.53
CA VAL A 402 10.52 21.49 11.59
C VAL A 402 11.92 21.42 12.16
N ASP A 403 12.54 20.23 12.11
CA ASP A 403 13.87 19.95 12.66
C ASP A 403 14.91 19.88 11.53
N SER A 404 14.56 19.21 10.43
CA SER A 404 15.22 19.26 9.13
C SER A 404 14.20 19.23 8.00
N SER A 405 14.55 19.79 6.85
CA SER A 405 13.77 19.73 5.61
C SER A 405 14.76 19.76 4.44
N ASP A 406 14.72 18.74 3.59
CA ASP A 406 15.51 18.69 2.36
C ASP A 406 14.86 19.51 1.23
N MET A 407 13.74 20.17 1.54
CA MET A 407 12.91 20.92 0.59
C MET A 407 13.19 22.42 0.75
N ASP A 408 13.70 23.08 -0.30
CA ASP A 408 13.94 24.54 -0.36
C ASP A 408 12.62 25.37 -0.42
N ALA A 409 11.73 25.17 0.56
CA ALA A 409 10.38 25.69 0.58
C ALA A 409 9.94 26.11 1.99
N PRO A 410 10.52 27.17 2.60
CA PRO A 410 10.15 27.64 3.94
C PRO A 410 8.68 28.15 4.05
N GLU A 411 7.97 28.30 2.93
CA GLU A 411 6.52 28.49 2.87
C GLU A 411 5.72 27.20 3.11
N LEU A 412 6.24 26.04 2.70
CA LEU A 412 5.63 24.71 2.81
C LEU A 412 5.78 24.20 4.25
N ASP A 413 7.00 24.19 4.78
CA ASP A 413 7.38 23.86 6.16
C ASP A 413 6.42 24.50 7.18
N LYS A 414 6.27 25.83 7.11
CA LYS A 414 5.42 26.62 8.03
C LYS A 414 3.94 26.24 7.91
N LYS A 415 3.44 25.90 6.72
CA LYS A 415 2.06 25.46 6.51
C LYS A 415 1.84 24.04 7.03
N ILE A 416 2.82 23.14 6.89
CA ILE A 416 2.76 21.77 7.42
C ILE A 416 2.81 21.79 8.95
N ALA A 417 3.78 22.47 9.56
CA ALA A 417 3.87 22.58 11.02
C ALA A 417 2.61 23.21 11.63
N ALA A 418 2.05 24.26 10.99
CA ALA A 418 0.78 24.86 11.39
C ALA A 418 -0.46 23.97 11.17
N ARG A 419 -0.38 22.97 10.28
CA ARG A 419 -1.42 21.96 10.06
C ARG A 419 -1.31 20.81 11.07
N VAL A 420 -0.11 20.30 11.33
CA VAL A 420 0.16 19.25 12.34
C VAL A 420 -0.14 19.75 13.76
N LYS A 421 0.11 21.03 14.06
CA LYS A 421 -0.33 21.66 15.33
C LYS A 421 -1.86 21.64 15.56
N LYS A 422 -2.67 21.34 14.53
CA LYS A 422 -4.12 21.15 14.64
C LYS A 422 -4.56 19.68 14.68
N PHE A 423 -3.64 18.73 14.69
CA PHE A 423 -3.97 17.31 14.80
C PHE A 423 -4.43 16.97 16.23
N ASN A 424 -5.31 15.98 16.32
CA ASN A 424 -5.78 15.42 17.58
C ASN A 424 -5.57 13.90 17.57
N PHE A 425 -4.63 13.44 18.39
CA PHE A 425 -4.27 12.04 18.59
C PHE A 425 -5.20 11.30 19.56
N GLY A 426 -6.28 11.96 20.02
CA GLY A 426 -7.22 11.43 21.00
C GLY A 426 -6.70 11.51 22.44
N ALA A 427 -7.60 11.76 23.38
CA ALA A 427 -7.27 11.77 24.80
C ALA A 427 -6.97 10.34 25.29
N LYS A 428 -5.91 10.18 26.08
CA LYS A 428 -5.59 8.95 26.80
C LYS A 428 -5.23 9.26 28.25
N GLU A 429 -5.85 8.54 29.17
CA GLU A 429 -5.53 8.61 30.60
C GLU A 429 -4.23 7.85 30.89
N GLY A 430 -3.45 8.29 31.87
CA GLY A 430 -2.18 7.68 32.29
C GLY A 430 -0.94 8.02 31.45
N VAL A 431 -1.09 8.47 30.20
CA VAL A 431 0.05 8.78 29.31
C VAL A 431 0.61 10.19 29.57
N PRO A 432 1.92 10.38 29.83
CA PRO A 432 2.54 11.70 29.99
C PRO A 432 2.67 12.46 28.67
N ALA A 433 3.04 13.75 28.72
CA ALA A 433 3.32 14.52 27.52
C ALA A 433 4.63 14.04 26.86
N ILE A 434 4.54 13.56 25.62
CA ILE A 434 5.64 12.96 24.87
C ILE A 434 6.08 13.89 23.73
N THR A 435 7.39 13.98 23.48
CA THR A 435 7.95 14.65 22.29
C THR A 435 8.57 13.61 21.37
N ILE A 436 8.20 13.64 20.10
CA ILE A 436 8.65 12.69 19.07
C ILE A 436 9.27 13.43 17.88
N LEU A 437 10.15 12.73 17.16
CA LEU A 437 10.56 13.09 15.80
C LEU A 437 9.78 12.22 14.82
N TYR A 438 9.17 12.83 13.80
CA TYR A 438 8.38 12.15 12.79
C TYR A 438 8.84 12.56 11.39
N PRO A 439 9.55 11.68 10.64
CA PRO A 439 9.91 11.95 9.26
C PRO A 439 8.70 11.83 8.33
N ILE A 440 8.64 12.68 7.32
CA ILE A 440 7.66 12.65 6.23
C ILE A 440 8.43 12.71 4.91
N ASP A 441 8.18 11.75 4.03
CA ASP A 441 8.76 11.70 2.69
C ASP A 441 7.77 12.20 1.64
N PHE A 442 8.20 13.15 0.82
CA PHE A 442 7.41 13.75 -0.25
C PHE A 442 7.91 13.29 -1.62
N LEU A 443 7.53 12.06 -1.96
CA LEU A 443 7.69 11.50 -3.30
C LEU A 443 6.94 12.36 -4.36
N PRO A 444 7.43 12.41 -5.62
CA PRO A 444 6.69 13.02 -6.72
C PRO A 444 5.43 12.20 -7.06
N ALA A 445 4.40 12.88 -7.59
CA ALA A 445 3.23 12.21 -8.14
C ALA A 445 3.49 11.87 -9.62
N THR A 446 3.77 10.60 -9.89
CA THR A 446 3.77 9.97 -11.22
C THR A 446 2.35 9.85 -11.77
#